data_AF-A0AB35MXS4-F1
#
_entry.id   AF-A0AB35MXS4-F1
#
_cell.length_a   1.000
_cell.length_b   1.000
_cell.length_c   1.000
_cell.angle_alpha   90.00
_cell.angle_beta   90.00
_cell.angle_gamma   90.00
#
_symmetry.space_group_name_H-M   'P 1'
#
loop_
_entity.id
_entity.type
_entity.pdbx_description
1 polymer ?
#
loop_
_entity_poly.entity_id
_entity_poly.type
_entity_poly.pdbx_seq_one_letter_code
_entity_poly.pdbx_strand_id
1 'polypeptide(L)'
;MSIDKPFHRNVRAMVDGPNSGYSGWAYIVDKDYSQNPTHYIRAFMMLQDDLQQVFEFVEPSDTNMNTHSFRIHELLMRTCIEIEANFRAILKENIYTPLDRNGNPRKEKSWNIIDFKKVDKTHRLSSYKVQYPVWDGAHFMFEPFKAWRSSNSLSWYQAYNASKHDRHDNFRQASFENLLNAFAALQILITAQFKTESFSATRSLGVNTDSYHTLNSGIGNYLLIDFPSDWSEEQKYSFDWSSLKQETVRFQKFDYNAV
;
A
#
# COMPACT_ATOMS: atom_id res chain seq x y z
N MET A 1 -13.73 9.86 -20.27
CA MET A 1 -13.41 8.61 -20.98
C MET A 1 -13.24 7.54 -19.92
N SER A 2 -13.96 6.43 -20.05
CA SER A 2 -13.80 5.30 -19.13
C SER A 2 -12.47 4.61 -19.39
N ILE A 3 -11.85 4.03 -18.35
CA ILE A 3 -10.56 3.36 -18.49
C ILE A 3 -10.82 1.92 -18.91
N ASP A 4 -10.40 1.55 -20.12
CA ASP A 4 -10.72 0.29 -20.81
C ASP A 4 -9.61 -0.77 -20.71
N LYS A 5 -8.47 -0.45 -20.10
CA LYS A 5 -7.41 -1.41 -19.75
C LYS A 5 -6.85 -1.12 -18.35
N PRO A 6 -6.53 -2.15 -17.56
CA PRO A 6 -5.88 -1.97 -16.27
C PRO A 6 -4.47 -1.38 -16.42
N PHE A 7 -4.07 -0.58 -15.45
CA PHE A 7 -2.69 -0.09 -15.34
C PHE A 7 -1.84 -1.10 -14.56
N HIS A 8 -0.54 -1.18 -14.86
CA HIS A 8 0.37 -2.04 -14.10
C HIS A 8 0.39 -1.66 -12.61
N ARG A 9 0.28 -2.67 -11.74
CA ARG A 9 0.28 -2.54 -10.27
C ARG A 9 -0.76 -1.57 -9.71
N ASN A 10 -1.87 -1.33 -10.39
CA ASN A 10 -2.88 -0.39 -9.93
C ASN A 10 -4.27 -1.05 -9.86
N VAL A 11 -4.81 -1.15 -8.64
CA VAL A 11 -6.19 -1.56 -8.42
C VAL A 11 -7.10 -0.33 -8.38
N ARG A 12 -8.23 -0.43 -9.08
CA ARG A 12 -9.30 0.58 -9.08
C ARG A 12 -10.66 -0.09 -8.96
N ALA A 13 -11.65 0.69 -8.56
CA ALA A 13 -13.05 0.26 -8.63
C ALA A 13 -13.47 0.01 -10.09
N MET A 14 -14.35 -0.97 -10.28
CA MET A 14 -14.99 -1.23 -11.57
C MET A 14 -16.26 -0.40 -11.70
N VAL A 15 -16.63 -0.03 -12.93
CA VAL A 15 -18.00 0.36 -13.27
C VAL A 15 -18.89 -0.86 -13.07
N ASP A 16 -20.06 -0.66 -12.44
CA ASP A 16 -21.01 -1.73 -12.23
C ASP A 16 -21.56 -2.24 -13.56
N GLY A 17 -21.54 -3.56 -13.73
CA GLY A 17 -21.99 -4.18 -14.96
C GLY A 17 -21.84 -5.70 -14.94
N PRO A 18 -22.27 -6.37 -16.02
CA PRO A 18 -22.05 -7.80 -16.17
C PRO A 18 -20.57 -8.13 -16.04
N ASN A 19 -20.25 -9.16 -15.27
CA ASN A 19 -18.87 -9.62 -15.04
C ASN A 19 -17.94 -8.64 -14.26
N SER A 20 -18.42 -7.48 -13.80
CA SER A 20 -17.58 -6.50 -13.07
C SER A 20 -16.95 -7.10 -11.80
N GLY A 21 -17.65 -8.02 -11.13
CA GLY A 21 -17.12 -8.76 -9.98
C GLY A 21 -15.87 -9.56 -10.30
N TYR A 22 -15.86 -10.34 -11.40
CA TYR A 22 -14.69 -11.10 -11.85
C TYR A 22 -13.60 -10.17 -12.39
N SER A 23 -13.96 -9.19 -13.21
CA SER A 23 -13.03 -8.19 -13.77
C SER A 23 -12.37 -7.32 -12.69
N GLY A 24 -12.98 -7.17 -11.51
CA GLY A 24 -12.45 -6.38 -10.39
C GLY A 24 -11.34 -7.06 -9.57
N TRP A 25 -10.87 -8.24 -9.98
CA TRP A 25 -9.71 -8.89 -9.35
C TRP A 25 -8.94 -9.84 -10.28
N ALA A 26 -9.58 -10.44 -11.29
CA ALA A 26 -8.96 -11.54 -12.04
C ALA A 26 -7.72 -11.15 -12.87
N TYR A 27 -7.57 -9.88 -13.23
CA TYR A 27 -6.38 -9.39 -13.94
C TYR A 27 -5.14 -9.32 -13.04
N ILE A 28 -5.31 -9.23 -11.72
CA ILE A 28 -4.22 -9.04 -10.74
C ILE A 28 -3.27 -10.25 -10.76
N VAL A 29 -3.78 -11.43 -11.07
CA VAL A 29 -3.01 -12.69 -11.11
C VAL A 29 -2.35 -12.97 -12.47
N ASP A 30 -2.58 -12.12 -13.48
CA ASP A 30 -1.89 -12.24 -14.77
C ASP A 30 -0.40 -11.94 -14.59
N LYS A 31 0.46 -12.71 -15.27
CA LYS A 31 1.91 -12.56 -15.17
C LYS A 31 2.41 -11.22 -15.74
N ASP A 32 1.66 -10.62 -16.65
CA ASP A 32 2.00 -9.34 -17.25
C ASP A 32 1.50 -8.15 -16.40
N TYR A 33 0.68 -8.39 -15.36
CA TYR A 33 0.18 -7.31 -14.52
C TYR A 33 1.28 -6.63 -13.70
N SER A 34 2.19 -7.44 -13.13
CA SER A 34 3.28 -6.95 -12.30
C SER A 34 4.48 -7.90 -12.30
N GLN A 35 5.70 -7.35 -12.17
CA GLN A 35 6.90 -8.18 -12.10
C GLN A 35 7.16 -8.68 -10.68
N ASN A 36 7.25 -9.99 -10.48
CA ASN A 36 7.62 -10.61 -9.20
C ASN A 36 6.77 -10.14 -7.97
N PRO A 37 5.42 -10.11 -8.05
CA PRO A 37 4.58 -9.64 -6.94
C PRO A 37 4.78 -10.45 -5.65
N THR A 38 5.07 -11.74 -5.78
CA THR A 38 5.32 -12.67 -4.67
C THR A 38 6.47 -12.23 -3.76
N HIS A 39 7.47 -11.52 -4.27
CA HIS A 39 8.58 -11.00 -3.45
C HIS A 39 8.11 -9.92 -2.48
N TYR A 40 7.27 -9.00 -2.94
CA TYR A 40 6.72 -7.92 -2.12
C TYR A 40 5.71 -8.46 -1.09
N ILE A 41 4.87 -9.42 -1.47
CA ILE A 41 3.97 -10.09 -0.53
C ILE A 41 4.76 -10.85 0.52
N ARG A 42 5.78 -11.61 0.14
CA ARG A 42 6.61 -12.35 1.10
C ARG A 42 7.28 -11.41 2.11
N ALA A 43 7.87 -10.31 1.65
CA ALA A 43 8.50 -9.33 2.53
C ALA A 43 7.50 -8.72 3.52
N PHE A 44 6.29 -8.39 3.05
CA PHE A 44 5.20 -7.93 3.91
C PHE A 44 4.78 -8.95 4.95
N MET A 45 4.59 -10.22 4.57
CA MET A 45 4.21 -11.29 5.52
C MET A 45 5.27 -11.47 6.62
N MET A 46 6.56 -11.42 6.25
CA MET A 46 7.66 -11.46 7.23
C MET A 46 7.62 -10.27 8.20
N LEU A 47 7.34 -9.06 7.70
CA LEU A 47 7.17 -7.88 8.56
C LEU A 47 5.93 -7.98 9.47
N GLN A 48 4.85 -8.60 8.98
CA GLN A 48 3.65 -8.86 9.79
C GLN A 48 3.95 -9.81 10.94
N ASP A 49 4.70 -10.89 10.70
CA ASP A 49 5.10 -11.84 11.73
C ASP A 49 6.04 -11.18 12.75
N ASP A 50 6.98 -10.34 12.30
CA ASP A 50 7.85 -9.58 13.19
C ASP A 50 7.08 -8.55 14.03
N LEU A 51 6.04 -7.93 13.46
CA LEU A 51 5.17 -7.00 14.19
C LEU A 51 4.36 -7.72 15.27
N GLN A 52 3.82 -8.91 14.96
CA GLN A 52 3.09 -9.71 15.95
C GLN A 52 3.98 -10.15 17.11
N GLN A 53 5.26 -10.45 16.86
CA GLN A 53 6.23 -10.69 17.94
C GLN A 53 6.43 -9.46 18.84
N VAL A 54 6.34 -8.23 18.31
CA VAL A 54 6.39 -7.01 19.15
C VAL A 54 5.17 -6.93 20.07
N PHE A 55 4.00 -7.37 19.61
CA PHE A 55 2.77 -7.35 20.41
C PHE A 55 2.81 -8.29 21.62
N GLU A 56 3.68 -9.31 21.62
CA GLU A 56 3.92 -10.14 22.81
C GLU A 56 4.49 -9.35 24.00
N PHE A 57 5.09 -8.18 23.75
CA PHE A 57 5.74 -7.33 24.77
C PHE A 57 5.12 -5.94 24.88
N VAL A 58 4.53 -5.42 23.81
CA VAL A 58 3.95 -4.07 23.74
C VAL A 58 2.52 -4.19 23.25
N GLU A 59 1.57 -4.09 24.17
CA GLU A 59 0.14 -4.18 23.86
C GLU A 59 -0.29 -3.09 22.86
N PRO A 60 -1.00 -3.42 21.78
CA PRO A 60 -1.66 -2.45 20.91
C PRO A 60 -2.66 -1.60 21.70
N SER A 61 -2.24 -0.40 22.10
CA SER A 61 -3.04 0.45 22.98
C SER A 61 -2.67 1.92 22.80
N ASP A 62 -3.60 2.79 23.18
CA ASP A 62 -3.40 4.24 23.18
C ASP A 62 -2.21 4.65 24.06
N THR A 63 -2.03 3.96 25.20
CA THR A 63 -0.97 4.28 26.18
C THR A 63 0.43 3.92 25.71
N ASN A 64 0.56 2.94 24.80
CA ASN A 64 1.85 2.43 24.36
C ASN A 64 2.40 3.12 23.10
N MET A 65 1.69 4.10 22.53
CA MET A 65 2.10 4.78 21.29
C MET A 65 3.50 5.38 21.31
N ASN A 66 3.93 5.91 22.45
CA ASN A 66 5.25 6.54 22.63
C ASN A 66 6.37 5.56 22.98
N THR A 67 6.06 4.27 23.11
CA THR A 67 7.04 3.22 23.38
C THR A 67 8.04 3.14 22.25
N HIS A 68 9.32 3.07 22.57
CA HIS A 68 10.40 2.95 21.60
C HIS A 68 11.42 1.93 22.10
N SER A 69 12.00 1.18 21.18
CA SER A 69 12.99 0.16 21.48
C SER A 69 13.83 -0.11 20.24
N PHE A 70 14.97 -0.80 20.40
CA PHE A 70 15.78 -1.13 19.23
C PHE A 70 15.04 -2.07 18.27
N ARG A 71 14.14 -2.91 18.79
CA ARG A 71 13.28 -3.78 17.97
C ARG A 71 12.24 -2.98 17.19
N ILE A 72 11.59 -2.00 17.82
CA ILE A 72 10.64 -1.10 17.14
C ILE A 72 11.36 -0.30 16.06
N HIS A 73 12.53 0.25 16.37
CA HIS A 73 13.34 0.99 15.42
C HIS A 73 13.77 0.11 14.23
N GLU A 74 14.33 -1.07 14.47
CA GLU A 74 14.73 -2.00 13.41
C GLU A 74 13.56 -2.34 12.48
N LEU A 75 12.40 -2.66 13.07
CA LEU A 75 11.22 -3.01 12.29
C LEU A 75 10.67 -1.82 11.50
N LEU A 76 10.68 -0.61 12.08
CA LEU A 76 10.32 0.62 11.37
C LEU A 76 11.23 0.84 10.15
N MET A 77 12.55 0.66 10.30
CA MET A 77 13.50 0.81 9.20
C MET A 77 13.20 -0.16 8.06
N ARG A 78 13.05 -1.46 8.38
CA ARG A 78 12.75 -2.48 7.38
C ARG A 78 11.41 -2.22 6.68
N THR A 79 10.40 -1.81 7.44
CA THR A 79 9.07 -1.46 6.90
C THR A 79 9.15 -0.30 5.92
N CYS A 80 9.83 0.80 6.27
CA CYS A 80 9.98 1.95 5.38
C CYS A 80 10.80 1.63 4.12
N ILE A 81 11.83 0.78 4.22
CA ILE A 81 12.60 0.31 3.05
C ILE A 81 11.66 -0.46 2.09
N GLU A 82 10.81 -1.34 2.60
CA GLU A 82 9.84 -2.07 1.77
C GLU A 82 8.78 -1.16 1.15
N ILE A 83 8.34 -0.12 1.86
CA ILE A 83 7.44 0.90 1.29
C ILE A 83 8.11 1.61 0.11
N GLU A 84 9.36 2.07 0.26
CA GLU A 84 10.10 2.72 -0.82
C GLU A 84 10.32 1.77 -2.01
N ALA A 85 10.59 0.49 -1.74
CA ALA A 85 10.74 -0.53 -2.79
C ALA A 85 9.45 -0.72 -3.60
N ASN A 86 8.30 -0.79 -2.93
CA ASN A 86 6.98 -0.88 -3.58
C ASN A 86 6.69 0.37 -4.43
N PHE A 87 6.92 1.58 -3.91
CA PHE A 87 6.72 2.80 -4.69
C PHE A 87 7.60 2.84 -5.95
N ARG A 88 8.86 2.44 -5.83
CA ARG A 88 9.79 2.36 -6.97
C ARG A 88 9.29 1.35 -8.01
N ALA A 89 8.76 0.20 -7.58
CA ALA A 89 8.21 -0.81 -8.49
C ALA A 89 7.03 -0.28 -9.30
N ILE A 90 6.09 0.41 -8.63
CA ILE A 90 4.94 1.04 -9.28
C ILE A 90 5.39 2.03 -10.37
N LEU A 91 6.32 2.93 -10.02
CA LEU A 91 6.79 3.95 -10.96
C LEU A 91 7.58 3.35 -12.13
N LYS A 92 8.41 2.32 -11.87
CA LYS A 92 9.26 1.66 -12.86
C LYS A 92 8.47 0.86 -13.91
N GLU A 93 7.38 0.22 -13.50
CA GLU A 93 6.54 -0.55 -14.43
C GLU A 93 5.57 0.34 -15.21
N ASN A 94 5.49 1.62 -14.86
CA ASN A 94 4.72 2.66 -15.54
C ASN A 94 5.66 3.65 -16.26
N ILE A 95 5.13 4.79 -16.73
CA ILE A 95 5.93 5.83 -17.39
C ILE A 95 6.32 6.85 -16.32
N TYR A 96 7.60 6.86 -15.93
CA TYR A 96 8.15 7.84 -15.00
C TYR A 96 9.63 8.13 -15.27
N THR A 97 9.90 9.35 -15.73
CA THR A 97 11.23 9.85 -16.07
C THR A 97 11.37 11.29 -15.55
N PRO A 98 11.41 11.48 -14.21
CA PRO A 98 11.48 12.82 -13.64
C PRO A 98 12.77 13.51 -14.04
N LEU A 99 12.70 14.81 -14.28
CA LEU A 99 13.88 15.62 -14.62
C LEU A 99 14.45 16.30 -13.36
N ASP A 100 15.75 16.53 -13.35
CA ASP A 100 16.41 17.37 -12.37
C ASP A 100 16.26 18.86 -12.72
N ARG A 101 16.84 19.74 -11.89
CA ARG A 101 16.79 21.20 -12.10
C ARG A 101 17.45 21.65 -13.42
N ASN A 102 18.31 20.83 -13.99
CA ASN A 102 19.05 21.09 -15.22
C ASN A 102 18.39 20.43 -16.45
N GLY A 103 17.21 19.80 -16.27
CA GLY A 103 16.49 19.12 -17.34
C GLY A 103 17.00 17.71 -17.65
N ASN A 104 17.91 17.13 -16.84
CA ASN A 104 18.42 15.79 -17.07
C ASN A 104 17.55 14.74 -16.36
N PRO A 105 17.36 13.54 -16.94
CA PRO A 105 16.66 12.45 -16.27
C PRO A 105 17.29 12.06 -14.93
N ARG A 106 16.49 12.08 -13.86
CA ARG A 106 16.87 11.63 -12.53
C ARG A 106 16.94 10.11 -12.48
N LYS A 107 18.01 9.60 -11.89
CA LYS A 107 18.20 8.16 -11.66
C LYS A 107 17.19 7.65 -10.64
N GLU A 108 16.74 6.40 -10.81
CA GLU A 108 15.77 5.74 -9.92
C GLU A 108 16.14 5.90 -8.44
N LYS A 109 17.39 5.63 -8.07
CA LYS A 109 17.91 5.75 -6.69
C LYS A 109 17.73 7.13 -6.04
N SER A 110 17.51 8.18 -6.84
CA SER A 110 17.29 9.54 -6.35
C SER A 110 15.83 9.86 -6.08
N TRP A 111 14.89 8.99 -6.48
CA TRP A 111 13.47 9.16 -6.18
C TRP A 111 13.23 9.13 -4.67
N ASN A 112 12.34 9.99 -4.21
CA ASN A 112 12.04 10.25 -2.81
C ASN A 112 10.53 10.39 -2.58
N ILE A 113 10.13 10.73 -1.36
CA ILE A 113 8.72 10.81 -0.96
C ILE A 113 7.87 11.80 -1.77
N ILE A 114 8.49 12.85 -2.34
CA ILE A 114 7.79 13.82 -3.20
C ILE A 114 7.41 13.13 -4.52
N ASP A 115 8.31 12.31 -5.07
CA ASP A 115 8.03 11.49 -6.24
C ASP A 115 6.94 10.45 -5.94
N PHE A 116 7.05 9.78 -4.79
CA PHE A 116 6.12 8.72 -4.38
C PHE A 116 4.71 9.24 -4.09
N LYS A 117 4.57 10.48 -3.64
CA LYS A 117 3.25 11.12 -3.45
C LYS A 117 2.41 11.15 -4.72
N LYS A 118 3.01 11.16 -5.92
CA LYS A 118 2.27 11.08 -7.20
C LYS A 118 1.43 9.80 -7.32
N VAL A 119 1.87 8.71 -6.68
CA VAL A 119 1.16 7.42 -6.67
C VAL A 119 -0.23 7.55 -6.02
N ASP A 120 -0.43 8.50 -5.10
CA ASP A 120 -1.74 8.76 -4.48
C ASP A 120 -2.82 9.10 -5.52
N LYS A 121 -2.44 9.73 -6.64
CA LYS A 121 -3.37 10.14 -7.70
C LYS A 121 -4.02 8.96 -8.43
N THR A 122 -3.33 7.82 -8.46
CA THR A 122 -3.81 6.61 -9.14
C THR A 122 -4.26 5.53 -8.16
N HIS A 123 -3.68 5.49 -6.96
CA HIS A 123 -3.93 4.43 -5.97
C HIS A 123 -4.87 4.86 -4.84
N ARG A 124 -5.16 6.17 -4.70
CA ARG A 124 -5.97 6.75 -3.62
C ARG A 124 -5.53 6.35 -2.22
N LEU A 125 -4.22 6.26 -2.00
CA LEU A 125 -3.61 5.83 -0.74
C LEU A 125 -4.14 6.63 0.45
N SER A 126 -4.34 7.93 0.28
CA SER A 126 -4.87 8.86 1.27
C SER A 126 -6.35 8.67 1.62
N SER A 127 -7.05 7.79 0.89
CA SER A 127 -8.46 7.46 1.10
C SER A 127 -8.71 6.10 1.73
N TYR A 128 -7.66 5.30 1.91
CA TYR A 128 -7.74 4.09 2.71
C TYR A 128 -7.69 4.40 4.19
N LYS A 129 -8.31 3.52 4.97
CA LYS A 129 -8.07 3.40 6.40
C LYS A 129 -7.74 1.96 6.76
N VAL A 130 -6.97 1.80 7.82
CA VAL A 130 -6.56 0.49 8.36
C VAL A 130 -6.97 0.42 9.81
N GLN A 131 -7.50 -0.73 10.21
CA GLN A 131 -7.80 -1.05 11.59
C GLN A 131 -6.89 -2.17 12.10
N TYR A 132 -6.32 -1.97 13.28
CA TYR A 132 -5.79 -3.07 14.08
C TYR A 132 -6.96 -3.76 14.81
N PRO A 133 -7.14 -5.09 14.65
CA PRO A 133 -8.35 -5.77 15.12
C PRO A 133 -8.42 -5.89 16.65
N VAL A 134 -7.27 -6.01 17.31
CA VAL A 134 -7.13 -6.04 18.77
C VAL A 134 -6.49 -4.73 19.19
N TRP A 135 -7.17 -3.99 20.06
CA TRP A 135 -6.72 -2.69 20.54
C TRP A 135 -7.35 -2.34 21.89
N ASP A 136 -6.54 -1.81 22.81
CA ASP A 136 -7.01 -1.20 24.06
C ASP A 136 -7.03 0.33 23.94
N GLY A 137 -8.25 0.88 23.83
CA GLY A 137 -8.49 2.31 23.67
C GLY A 137 -9.25 2.66 22.39
N ALA A 138 -9.16 3.92 21.95
CA ALA A 138 -9.98 4.46 20.87
C ALA A 138 -9.20 4.67 19.55
N HIS A 139 -7.87 4.65 19.56
CA HIS A 139 -7.06 5.00 18.40
C HIS A 139 -6.63 3.77 17.57
N PHE A 140 -7.56 2.84 17.34
CA PHE A 140 -7.34 1.61 16.57
C PHE A 140 -7.38 1.81 15.04
N MET A 141 -7.82 2.99 14.58
CA MET A 141 -7.91 3.36 13.16
C MET A 141 -6.74 4.23 12.71
N PHE A 142 -6.10 3.84 11.62
CA PHE A 142 -4.92 4.50 11.05
C PHE A 142 -5.18 5.00 9.63
N GLU A 143 -4.77 6.24 9.35
CA GLU A 143 -4.89 6.90 8.04
C GLU A 143 -3.52 7.46 7.59
N PRO A 144 -2.51 6.62 7.36
CA PRO A 144 -1.10 7.03 7.31
C PRO A 144 -0.75 7.93 6.11
N PHE A 145 -1.60 7.97 5.08
CA PHE A 145 -1.43 8.83 3.90
C PHE A 145 -2.36 10.06 3.90
N LYS A 146 -3.20 10.25 4.92
CA LYS A 146 -4.22 11.33 4.97
C LYS A 146 -3.64 12.72 4.71
N ALA A 147 -2.45 12.98 5.25
CA ALA A 147 -1.76 14.26 5.10
C ALA A 147 -1.47 14.65 3.64
N TRP A 148 -1.38 13.69 2.72
CA TRP A 148 -1.18 13.97 1.30
C TRP A 148 -2.35 14.67 0.62
N ARG A 149 -3.59 14.56 1.15
CA ARG A 149 -4.76 15.31 0.66
C ARG A 149 -4.54 16.82 0.74
N SER A 150 -3.96 17.29 1.84
CA SER A 150 -3.63 18.70 2.07
C SER A 150 -2.21 19.06 1.63
N SER A 151 -1.57 18.18 0.85
CA SER A 151 -0.18 18.31 0.42
C SER A 151 0.89 18.39 1.51
N ASN A 152 0.58 17.94 2.71
CA ASN A 152 1.49 17.93 3.85
C ASN A 152 2.45 16.72 3.81
N SER A 153 3.51 16.80 4.61
CA SER A 153 4.44 15.69 4.85
C SER A 153 3.81 14.60 5.73
N LEU A 154 4.30 13.38 5.60
CA LEU A 154 3.90 12.26 6.47
C LEU A 154 4.79 12.25 7.72
N SER A 155 4.20 12.39 8.90
CA SER A 155 4.93 12.44 10.18
C SER A 155 5.76 11.18 10.42
N TRP A 156 5.17 10.00 10.21
CA TRP A 156 5.87 8.72 10.37
C TRP A 156 7.08 8.57 9.44
N TYR A 157 7.00 9.10 8.21
CA TYR A 157 8.11 9.07 7.27
C TYR A 157 9.21 10.09 7.64
N GLN A 158 8.83 11.24 8.19
CA GLN A 158 9.80 12.20 8.74
C GLN A 158 10.53 11.61 9.95
N ALA A 159 9.82 10.95 10.86
CA ALA A 159 10.39 10.26 12.01
C ALA A 159 11.35 9.13 11.59
N TYR A 160 11.00 8.35 10.57
CA TYR A 160 11.90 7.37 9.95
C TYR A 160 13.19 8.03 9.44
N ASN A 161 13.10 9.12 8.67
CA ASN A 161 14.31 9.76 8.16
C ASN A 161 15.16 10.38 9.27
N ALA A 162 14.54 11.01 10.27
CA ALA A 162 15.26 11.58 11.42
C ALA A 162 16.01 10.50 12.21
N SER A 163 15.32 9.40 12.57
CA SER A 163 15.92 8.28 13.30
C SER A 163 16.96 7.50 12.50
N LYS A 164 16.85 7.47 11.17
CA LYS A 164 17.85 6.87 10.27
C LYS A 164 19.15 7.67 10.21
N HIS A 165 19.07 8.99 10.11
CA HIS A 165 20.25 9.85 9.93
C HIS A 165 20.90 10.26 11.25
N ASP A 166 20.10 10.37 12.31
CA ASP A 166 20.56 10.84 13.61
C ASP A 166 19.88 10.02 14.72
N ARG A 167 20.28 8.75 14.80
CA ARG A 167 19.74 7.79 15.76
C ARG A 167 20.02 8.19 17.20
N HIS A 168 21.16 8.82 17.50
CA HIS A 168 21.53 9.13 18.88
C HIS A 168 20.52 10.11 19.49
N ASP A 169 20.19 11.18 18.78
CA ASP A 169 19.32 12.22 19.29
C ASP A 169 17.83 11.94 18.98
N ASN A 170 17.53 11.20 17.91
CA ASN A 170 16.16 10.96 17.45
C ASN A 170 15.66 9.53 17.64
N PHE A 171 16.32 8.70 18.45
CA PHE A 171 15.90 7.32 18.70
C PHE A 171 14.43 7.21 19.14
N ARG A 172 13.97 8.16 19.97
CA ARG A 172 12.59 8.21 20.48
C ARG A 172 11.54 8.42 19.37
N GLN A 173 11.95 9.01 18.24
CA GLN A 173 11.05 9.18 17.09
C GLN A 173 10.74 7.84 16.41
N ALA A 174 11.58 6.81 16.59
CA ALA A 174 11.23 5.44 16.21
C ALA A 174 10.30 4.81 17.26
N SER A 175 9.14 5.45 17.44
CA SER A 175 8.09 5.04 18.35
C SER A 175 7.20 3.95 17.75
N PHE A 176 6.45 3.29 18.63
CA PHE A 176 5.46 2.29 18.28
C PHE A 176 4.39 2.88 17.36
N GLU A 177 3.91 4.10 17.63
CA GLU A 177 2.99 4.81 16.74
C GLU A 177 3.52 4.97 15.32
N ASN A 178 4.78 5.37 15.16
CA ASN A 178 5.38 5.55 13.83
C ASN A 178 5.58 4.21 13.12
N LEU A 179 5.93 3.14 13.85
CA LEU A 179 5.97 1.78 13.33
C LEU A 179 4.57 1.33 12.85
N LEU A 180 3.53 1.51 13.65
CA LEU A 180 2.17 1.09 13.30
C LEU A 180 1.61 1.87 12.11
N ASN A 181 1.91 3.17 12.02
CA ASN A 181 1.59 3.99 10.85
C ASN A 181 2.34 3.52 9.60
N ALA A 182 3.64 3.23 9.72
CA ALA A 182 4.43 2.72 8.60
C ALA A 182 3.92 1.34 8.14
N PHE A 183 3.60 0.43 9.07
CA PHE A 183 3.08 -0.89 8.71
C PHE A 183 1.69 -0.81 8.07
N ALA A 184 0.80 0.04 8.60
CA ALA A 184 -0.48 0.35 7.97
C ALA A 184 -0.29 0.98 6.58
N ALA A 185 0.72 1.83 6.39
CA ALA A 185 1.04 2.42 5.08
C ALA A 185 1.48 1.35 4.08
N LEU A 186 2.31 0.40 4.51
CA LEU A 186 2.72 -0.73 3.68
C LEU A 186 1.53 -1.61 3.30
N GLN A 187 0.65 -1.92 4.25
CA GLN A 187 -0.59 -2.65 3.99
C GLN A 187 -1.44 -1.95 2.94
N ILE A 188 -1.68 -0.64 3.07
CA ILE A 188 -2.44 0.14 2.09
C ILE A 188 -1.75 0.08 0.72
N LEU A 189 -0.44 0.27 0.66
CA LEU A 189 0.31 0.31 -0.59
C LEU A 189 0.27 -1.03 -1.33
N ILE A 190 0.37 -2.14 -0.61
CA ILE A 190 0.25 -3.48 -1.21
C ILE A 190 -1.19 -3.76 -1.60
N THR A 191 -2.16 -3.40 -0.76
CA THR A 191 -3.59 -3.54 -1.05
C THR A 191 -3.99 -2.75 -2.30
N ALA A 192 -3.45 -1.55 -2.49
CA ALA A 192 -3.71 -0.74 -3.68
C ALA A 192 -3.07 -1.30 -4.96
N GLN A 193 -2.07 -2.19 -4.84
CA GLN A 193 -1.47 -2.91 -5.97
C GLN A 193 -2.14 -4.25 -6.23
N PHE A 194 -2.58 -4.97 -5.20
CA PHE A 194 -2.97 -6.38 -5.32
C PHE A 194 -4.30 -6.73 -4.67
N LYS A 195 -5.04 -5.75 -4.17
CA LYS A 195 -6.30 -5.93 -3.44
C LYS A 195 -6.07 -6.87 -2.25
N THR A 196 -6.67 -8.05 -2.25
CA THR A 196 -6.53 -9.08 -1.23
C THR A 196 -5.76 -10.32 -1.74
N GLU A 197 -5.13 -10.22 -2.91
CA GLU A 197 -4.41 -11.34 -3.55
C GLU A 197 -3.02 -11.54 -2.93
N SER A 198 -2.79 -12.71 -2.34
CA SER A 198 -1.51 -13.09 -1.72
C SER A 198 -0.61 -13.93 -2.62
N PHE A 199 -1.06 -14.30 -3.83
CA PHE A 199 -0.32 -15.12 -4.80
C PHE A 199 0.13 -16.48 -4.21
N SER A 200 -0.70 -17.06 -3.33
CA SER A 200 -0.47 -18.41 -2.81
C SER A 200 -0.50 -19.44 -3.93
N ALA A 201 0.37 -20.45 -3.84
CA ALA A 201 0.37 -21.58 -4.77
C ALA A 201 -0.94 -22.39 -4.70
N THR A 202 -1.62 -22.36 -3.56
CA THR A 202 -2.90 -23.02 -3.33
C THR A 202 -4.00 -21.98 -3.19
N ARG A 203 -5.15 -22.25 -3.83
CA ARG A 203 -6.38 -21.49 -3.64
C ARG A 203 -7.30 -22.26 -2.70
N SER A 204 -7.76 -21.61 -1.64
CA SER A 204 -8.82 -22.11 -0.79
C SER A 204 -10.16 -21.47 -1.18
N LEU A 205 -11.25 -22.20 -0.95
CA LEU A 205 -12.59 -21.62 -0.99
C LEU A 205 -12.87 -21.03 0.39
N GLY A 206 -13.13 -19.72 0.44
CA GLY A 206 -13.62 -19.05 1.64
C GLY A 206 -15.15 -18.99 1.65
N VAL A 207 -15.75 -19.19 2.81
CA VAL A 207 -17.18 -18.92 3.05
C VAL A 207 -17.27 -17.61 3.82
N ASN A 208 -18.01 -16.64 3.29
CA ASN A 208 -18.33 -15.44 4.03
C ASN A 208 -19.39 -15.78 5.07
N THR A 209 -19.08 -15.54 6.34
CA THR A 209 -19.98 -15.74 7.48
C THR A 209 -20.07 -14.45 8.28
N ASP A 210 -20.97 -14.41 9.25
CA ASP A 210 -21.06 -13.28 10.18
C ASP A 210 -19.71 -13.06 10.88
N SER A 211 -19.31 -11.80 10.95
CA SER A 211 -18.00 -11.36 11.41
C SER A 211 -18.17 -10.39 12.58
N TYR A 212 -17.30 -10.51 13.59
CA TYR A 212 -17.22 -9.52 14.68
C TYR A 212 -16.80 -8.14 14.15
N HIS A 213 -16.01 -8.12 13.07
CA HIS A 213 -15.51 -6.90 12.45
C HIS A 213 -16.36 -6.51 11.24
N THR A 214 -16.53 -5.21 11.03
CA THR A 214 -17.30 -4.66 9.90
C THR A 214 -16.44 -4.40 8.66
N LEU A 215 -15.12 -4.29 8.83
CA LEU A 215 -14.16 -4.04 7.76
C LEU A 215 -13.64 -5.36 7.15
N ASN A 216 -13.12 -5.27 5.93
CA ASN A 216 -12.59 -6.43 5.20
C ASN A 216 -11.17 -6.77 5.65
N SER A 217 -10.81 -8.05 5.69
CA SER A 217 -9.41 -8.44 5.92
C SER A 217 -8.52 -8.03 4.75
N GLY A 218 -7.36 -7.45 5.07
CA GLY A 218 -6.29 -7.20 4.12
C GLY A 218 -5.47 -8.46 3.82
N ILE A 219 -4.50 -8.31 2.92
CA ILE A 219 -3.46 -9.35 2.70
C ILE A 219 -2.80 -9.68 4.04
N GLY A 220 -2.61 -10.97 4.31
CA GLY A 220 -2.06 -11.45 5.59
C GLY A 220 -3.10 -11.75 6.66
N ASN A 221 -4.38 -11.45 6.41
CA ASN A 221 -5.52 -11.76 7.28
C ASN A 221 -5.42 -11.21 8.71
N TYR A 222 -4.57 -10.21 8.94
CA TYR A 222 -4.43 -9.56 10.25
C TYR A 222 -5.10 -8.20 10.28
N LEU A 223 -4.61 -7.24 9.49
CA LEU A 223 -5.17 -5.90 9.42
C LEU A 223 -6.50 -5.89 8.67
N LEU A 224 -7.41 -5.01 9.11
CA LEU A 224 -8.68 -4.79 8.43
C LEU A 224 -8.64 -3.47 7.66
N ILE A 225 -9.29 -3.44 6.50
CA ILE A 225 -9.18 -2.38 5.51
C ILE A 225 -10.54 -1.76 5.22
N ASP A 226 -10.58 -0.44 5.29
CA ASP A 226 -11.62 0.40 4.69
C ASP A 226 -11.13 0.85 3.30
N PHE A 227 -11.74 0.29 2.24
CA PHE A 227 -11.37 0.57 0.86
C PHE A 227 -11.93 1.93 0.39
N PRO A 228 -11.22 2.66 -0.49
CA PRO A 228 -11.72 3.91 -1.04
C PRO A 228 -13.05 3.71 -1.78
N SER A 229 -14.07 4.45 -1.36
CA SER A 229 -15.40 4.48 -1.97
C SER A 229 -15.63 5.72 -2.86
N ASP A 230 -14.63 6.59 -2.97
CA ASP A 230 -14.72 7.93 -3.55
C ASP A 230 -14.27 8.00 -5.03
N TRP A 231 -14.29 6.87 -5.75
CA TRP A 231 -13.97 6.80 -7.18
C TRP A 231 -15.04 7.48 -8.05
N SER A 232 -14.62 8.47 -8.85
CA SER A 232 -15.50 9.00 -9.91
C SER A 232 -15.64 7.98 -11.04
N GLU A 233 -16.72 8.03 -11.81
CA GLU A 233 -16.99 7.09 -12.90
C GLU A 233 -15.86 7.08 -13.95
N GLU A 234 -15.22 8.22 -14.22
CA GLU A 234 -14.11 8.32 -15.18
C GLU A 234 -12.82 7.69 -14.65
N GLN A 235 -12.69 7.56 -13.34
CA GLN A 235 -11.53 6.94 -12.69
C GLN A 235 -11.68 5.43 -12.53
N LYS A 236 -12.90 4.89 -12.70
CA LYS A 236 -13.19 3.46 -12.64
C LYS A 236 -12.75 2.73 -13.91
N TYR A 237 -12.45 1.45 -13.75
CA TYR A 237 -12.22 0.54 -14.85
C TYR A 237 -13.55 0.05 -15.46
N SER A 238 -13.60 -0.07 -16.77
CA SER A 238 -14.82 -0.43 -17.53
C SER A 238 -14.67 -1.67 -18.41
N PHE A 239 -13.54 -2.36 -18.31
CA PHE A 239 -13.22 -3.51 -19.14
C PHE A 239 -13.86 -4.82 -18.67
N ASP A 240 -14.07 -5.74 -19.60
CA ASP A 240 -14.39 -7.13 -19.31
C ASP A 240 -13.12 -7.99 -19.41
N TRP A 241 -12.62 -8.48 -18.27
CA TRP A 241 -11.41 -9.29 -18.25
C TRP A 241 -11.55 -10.62 -19.02
N SER A 242 -12.75 -11.19 -19.10
CA SER A 242 -12.97 -12.42 -19.88
C SER A 242 -12.66 -12.25 -21.36
N SER A 243 -12.90 -11.04 -21.88
CA SER A 243 -12.60 -10.65 -23.25
C SER A 243 -11.16 -10.15 -23.38
N LEU A 244 -10.76 -9.21 -22.51
CA LEU A 244 -9.44 -8.57 -22.55
C LEU A 244 -8.29 -9.56 -22.36
N LYS A 245 -8.48 -10.65 -21.59
CA LYS A 245 -7.43 -11.67 -21.40
C LYS A 245 -7.03 -12.40 -22.68
N GLN A 246 -7.82 -12.31 -23.75
CA GLN A 246 -7.51 -12.90 -25.06
C GLN A 246 -6.69 -11.95 -25.95
N GLU A 247 -6.54 -10.68 -25.57
CA GLU A 247 -5.77 -9.71 -26.33
C GLU A 247 -4.26 -9.86 -26.09
N THR A 248 -3.48 -9.46 -27.10
CA THR A 248 -2.01 -9.38 -26.99
C THR A 248 -1.58 -8.30 -26.00
N VAL A 249 -2.24 -7.14 -26.00
CA VAL A 249 -1.94 -6.01 -25.11
C VAL A 249 -3.06 -5.86 -24.09
N ARG A 250 -2.87 -6.42 -22.90
CA ARG A 250 -3.89 -6.48 -21.84
C ARG A 250 -3.79 -5.36 -20.83
N PHE A 251 -2.63 -4.73 -20.73
CA PHE A 251 -2.31 -3.70 -19.75
C PHE A 251 -1.82 -2.43 -20.45
N GLN A 252 -2.01 -1.29 -19.79
CA GLN A 252 -1.45 -0.02 -20.20
C GLN A 252 -0.58 0.59 -19.10
N LYS A 253 0.28 1.53 -19.48
CA LYS A 253 1.12 2.27 -18.53
C LYS A 253 0.50 3.62 -18.21
N PHE A 254 0.53 3.99 -16.95
CA PHE A 254 0.15 5.32 -16.50
C PHE A 254 1.34 6.28 -16.63
N ASP A 255 1.12 7.52 -17.08
CA ASP A 255 2.16 8.55 -17.17
C ASP A 255 2.21 9.42 -15.91
N TYR A 256 3.16 9.11 -15.03
CA TYR A 256 3.43 9.88 -13.82
C TYR A 256 4.25 11.15 -14.07
N ASN A 257 4.74 11.40 -15.28
CA ASN A 257 5.37 12.68 -15.62
C ASN A 257 4.34 13.79 -15.80
N ALA A 258 3.12 13.44 -16.22
CA ALA A 258 2.01 14.36 -16.46
C ALA A 258 1.22 14.77 -15.20
N VAL A 259 1.66 14.31 -14.02
CA VAL A 259 0.97 14.46 -12.73
C VAL A 259 1.73 15.34 -11.76
#